data_AF-A0A967CML5-F1
#
_entry.id   AF-A0A967CML5-F1
#
_cell.length_a   1.000
_cell.length_b   1.000
_cell.length_c   1.000
_cell.angle_alpha   90.00
_cell.angle_beta   90.00
_cell.angle_gamma   90.00
#
_symmetry.space_group_name_H-M   'P 1'
#
loop_
_entity.id
_entity.type
_entity.pdbx_description
1 polymer ?
#
loop_
_entity_poly.entity_id
_entity_poly.type
_entity_poly.pdbx_seq_one_letter_code
_entity_poly.pdbx_strand_id
1 'polypeptide(L)' 'MDTNRPKEFPDYARSKDSNALININRGAFDAYKANRNRSKQVKQLEAEVNSLRGDVTEIKDMLQTLVKNLGQTNG' A
#
# COMPACT_ATOMS: atom_id res chain seq x y z
N MET A 1 19.93 6.96 -27.02
CA MET A 1 19.27 5.67 -27.29
C MET A 1 18.53 5.79 -28.60
N ASP A 2 19.07 5.18 -29.63
CA ASP A 2 18.36 5.02 -30.89
C ASP A 2 17.35 3.88 -30.74
N THR A 3 16.08 4.13 -31.03
CA THR A 3 15.04 3.12 -30.90
C THR A 3 14.25 2.93 -32.19
N ASN A 4 13.93 1.68 -32.51
CA ASN A 4 13.02 1.37 -33.62
C ASN A 4 11.58 1.28 -33.06
N ARG A 5 10.65 2.08 -33.59
CA ARG A 5 9.27 2.17 -33.11
C ARG A 5 8.35 1.26 -33.94
N PRO A 6 7.65 0.28 -33.33
CA PRO A 6 6.64 -0.49 -34.03
C PRO A 6 5.46 0.42 -34.43
N LYS A 7 5.05 0.42 -35.70
CA LYS A 7 3.89 1.21 -36.17
C LYS A 7 2.58 0.87 -35.44
N GLU A 8 2.46 -0.37 -34.97
CA GLU A 8 1.27 -0.88 -34.28
C GLU A 8 1.24 -0.52 -32.78
N PHE A 9 2.38 -0.10 -32.21
CA PHE A 9 2.53 0.18 -30.77
C PHE A 9 3.36 1.45 -30.55
N PRO A 10 2.77 2.65 -30.71
CA PRO A 10 3.49 3.92 -30.71
C PRO A 10 4.14 4.27 -29.36
N ASP A 11 3.61 3.71 -28.27
CA ASP A 11 4.09 3.90 -26.91
C ASP A 11 5.26 2.97 -26.55
N TYR A 12 5.69 2.12 -27.50
CA TYR A 12 6.76 1.17 -27.29
C TYR A 12 7.91 1.40 -28.27
N ALA A 13 9.11 1.10 -27.80
CA ALA A 13 10.33 1.29 -28.54
C ALA A 13 11.26 0.10 -28.30
N ARG A 14 11.87 -0.43 -29.36
CA ARG A 14 12.81 -1.55 -29.25
C ARG A 14 14.21 -1.00 -29.08
N SER A 15 14.88 -1.41 -27.99
CA SER A 15 16.28 -1.07 -27.74
C SER A 15 17.18 -1.73 -28.79
N LYS A 16 18.11 -0.97 -29.38
CA LYS A 16 19.05 -1.52 -30.38
C LYS A 16 20.09 -2.47 -29.77
N ASP A 17 20.45 -2.27 -28.50
CA ASP A 17 21.54 -3.02 -27.87
C ASP A 17 21.09 -4.38 -27.33
N SER A 18 19.88 -4.41 -26.74
CA SER A 18 19.34 -5.60 -26.06
C SER A 18 18.16 -6.23 -26.80
N ASN A 19 17.68 -5.58 -27.86
CA ASN A 19 16.45 -5.95 -28.55
C ASN A 19 15.21 -5.98 -27.63
N ALA A 20 15.27 -5.39 -26.44
CA ALA A 20 14.16 -5.36 -25.49
C ALA A 20 13.07 -4.38 -25.93
N LEU A 21 11.81 -4.73 -25.67
CA LEU A 21 10.67 -3.85 -25.87
C LEU A 21 10.49 -2.96 -24.63
N ILE A 22 10.61 -1.65 -24.80
CA ILE A 22 10.57 -0.66 -23.73
C ILE A 22 9.36 0.23 -23.93
N ASN A 23 8.55 0.41 -22.89
CA ASN A 23 7.49 1.42 -22.87
C ASN A 23 8.13 2.82 -22.73
N ILE A 24 7.86 3.70 -23.69
CA ILE A 24 8.37 5.08 -23.72
C ILE A 24 7.32 6.10 -23.26
N ASN A 25 6.09 5.66 -22.99
CA ASN A 25 5.02 6.50 -22.45
C ASN A 25 5.30 6.81 -20.97
N ARG A 26 5.93 7.96 -20.75
CA ARG A 26 6.22 8.48 -19.41
C ARG A 26 4.95 8.69 -18.58
N GLY A 27 3.87 9.16 -19.19
CA GLY A 27 2.60 9.36 -18.50
C GLY A 27 2.01 8.07 -17.93
N ALA A 28 2.08 6.97 -18.69
CA ALA A 28 1.67 5.65 -18.22
C ALA A 28 2.54 5.16 -17.04
N PHE A 29 3.85 5.41 -17.10
CA PHE A 29 4.76 5.07 -16.01
C PHE A 29 4.53 5.90 -14.74
N ASP A 30 4.26 7.19 -14.89
CA ASP A 30 3.94 8.09 -13.77
C ASP A 30 2.60 7.72 -13.13
N ALA A 31 1.58 7.41 -13.94
CA ALA A 31 0.30 6.91 -13.46
C ALA A 31 0.45 5.59 -12.70
N TYR A 32 1.25 4.65 -13.22
CA TYR A 32 1.57 3.39 -12.54
C TYR A 32 2.26 3.64 -11.20
N LYS A 33 3.27 4.51 -11.15
CA LYS A 33 3.95 4.90 -9.91
C LYS A 33 3.00 5.52 -8.90
N ALA A 34 2.17 6.45 -9.33
CA ALA A 34 1.17 7.10 -8.48
C ALA A 34 0.20 6.08 -7.89
N ASN A 35 -0.33 5.17 -8.71
CA ASN A 35 -1.22 4.11 -8.26
C ASN A 35 -0.52 3.17 -7.26
N ARG A 36 0.72 2.75 -7.56
CA ARG A 36 1.50 1.89 -6.67
C ARG A 36 1.78 2.55 -5.31
N ASN A 37 2.09 3.85 -5.30
CA ASN A 37 2.29 4.59 -4.06
C ASN A 37 0.99 4.70 -3.26
N ARG A 38 -0.14 4.97 -3.92
CA ARG A 38 -1.45 4.98 -3.29
C ARG A 38 -1.79 3.62 -2.67
N SER A 39 -1.55 2.52 -3.39
CA SER A 39 -1.78 1.17 -2.83
C SER A 39 -0.91 0.88 -1.60
N LYS A 40 0.35 1.36 -1.58
CA LYS A 40 1.21 1.25 -0.38
C LYS A 40 0.64 2.04 0.80
N GLN A 41 0.19 3.26 0.56
CA GLN A 41 -0.42 4.09 1.60
C GLN A 41 -1.68 3.45 2.17
N VAL A 42 -2.55 2.89 1.32
CA VAL A 42 -3.76 2.17 1.78
C VAL A 42 -3.39 0.98 2.67
N LYS A 43 -2.41 0.17 2.28
CA LYS A 43 -1.95 -0.96 3.09
C LYS A 43 -1.37 -0.53 4.45
N GLN A 44 -0.65 0.60 4.47
CA GLN A 44 -0.11 1.16 5.70
C GLN A 44 -1.24 1.60 6.64
N LEU A 45 -2.23 2.33 6.12
CA LEU A 45 -3.40 2.75 6.89
C LEU A 45 -4.22 1.56 7.41
N GLU A 46 -4.36 0.51 6.61
CA GLU A 46 -5.04 -0.73 7.03
C GLU A 46 -4.32 -1.38 8.22
N ALA A 47 -2.98 -1.45 8.18
CA ALA A 47 -2.19 -1.96 9.29
C ALA A 47 -2.36 -1.10 10.56
N GLU A 48 -2.34 0.22 10.42
CA GLU A 48 -2.54 1.16 11.54
C GLU A 48 -3.93 1.03 12.17
N VAL A 49 -4.98 0.91 11.36
CA VAL A 49 -6.36 0.69 11.85
C VAL A 49 -6.47 -0.64 12.60
N ASN A 50 -5.83 -1.70 12.09
CA ASN A 50 -5.83 -2.99 12.77
C ASN A 50 -5.08 -2.93 14.11
N SER A 51 -3.96 -2.20 14.18
CA SER A 51 -3.25 -1.95 15.44
C SER A 51 -4.14 -1.20 16.43
N LEU A 52 -4.76 -0.10 16.01
CA LEU A 52 -5.65 0.69 16.86
C LEU A 52 -6.82 -0.14 17.39
N ARG A 53 -7.38 -1.04 16.57
CA ARG A 53 -8.44 -1.96 17.00
C ARG A 53 -7.94 -2.93 18.08
N GLY A 54 -6.69 -3.39 17.98
CA GLY A 54 -6.02 -4.17 19.03
C GLY A 54 -5.96 -3.39 20.34
N ASP A 55 -5.39 -2.18 20.29
CA ASP A 55 -5.25 -1.31 21.46
C ASP A 55 -6.59 -1.02 22.15
N VAL A 56 -7.65 -0.76 21.37
CA VAL A 56 -9.01 -0.53 21.91
C VAL A 56 -9.55 -1.76 22.64
N THR A 57 -9.25 -2.96 22.13
CA THR A 57 -9.66 -4.22 22.77
C THR A 57 -8.92 -4.41 24.09
N GLU A 58 -7.61 -4.17 24.10
CA GLU A 58 -6.80 -4.24 25.32
C GLU A 58 -7.25 -3.23 26.39
N ILE A 59 -7.53 -1.98 25.98
CA ILE A 59 -8.06 -0.95 26.88
C ILE A 59 -9.38 -1.40 27.50
N LYS A 60 -10.29 -1.95 26.68
CA LYS A 60 -11.57 -2.47 27.18
C LYS A 60 -11.36 -3.59 28.20
N ASP A 61 -10.45 -4.52 27.94
CA ASP A 61 -10.18 -5.66 28.81
C ASP A 61 -9.53 -5.22 30.13
N MET A 62 -8.61 -4.24 30.08
CA MET A 62 -8.05 -3.60 31.27
C MET A 62 -9.15 -2.94 32.13
N LEU A 63 -10.04 -2.16 31.49
CA LEU A 63 -11.14 -1.50 32.20
C LEU A 63 -12.11 -2.51 32.83
N GLN A 64 -12.45 -3.59 32.11
CA GLN A 64 -13.28 -4.65 32.66
C GLN A 64 -12.64 -5.32 33.88
N THR A 65 -11.31 -5.54 33.83
CA THR A 65 -10.56 -6.12 34.95
C THR A 65 -10.58 -5.20 36.17
N LEU A 66 -10.37 -3.89 35.97
CA LEU A 66 -10.44 -2.91 37.05
C LEU A 66 -11.84 -2.87 37.69
N VAL A 67 -12.90 -2.84 36.88
CA VAL A 67 -14.29 -2.83 37.37
C VAL A 67 -14.62 -4.11 38.16
N LYS A 68 -14.20 -5.28 37.68
CA LYS A 68 -14.38 -6.56 38.39
C LYS A 68 -13.69 -6.55 39.75
N ASN A 69 -12.43 -6.09 39.80
CA ASN A 69 -11.67 -6.04 41.04
C ASN A 69 -12.28 -5.06 42.05
N LEU A 70 -12.76 -3.89 41.59
CA LEU A 70 -13.47 -2.92 42.43
C LEU A 70 -14.80 -3.47 42.99
N GLY A 71 -15.50 -4.29 42.22
CA GLY A 71 -16.73 -4.95 42.67
C GLY A 71 -16.47 -6.03 43.73
N GLN A 72 -15.33 -6.73 43.66
CA GLN A 72 -14.96 -7.78 44.61
C GLN A 72 -14.41 -7.25 45.94
N THR A 73 -13.83 -6.05 45.96
CA THR A 73 -13.33 -5.42 47.20
C THR A 73 -14.41 -4.88 48.12
N ASN A 74 -15.68 -4.88 47.71
CA ASN A 74 -16.83 -4.39 48.50
C ASN A 74 -17.70 -5.53 49.07
N GLY A 75 -17.18 -6.77 49.16
CA GLY A 75 -17.85 -7.94 49.72
C GLY A 75 -17.13 -8.50 50.95
#